data_AF-A0A2V9CQM7-F1
#
_entry.id   AF-A0A2V9CQM7-F1
#
_cell.length_a   1.000
_cell.length_b   1.000
_cell.length_c   1.000
_cell.angle_alpha   90.00
_cell.angle_beta   90.00
_cell.angle_gamma   90.00
#
_symmetry.space_group_name_H-M   'P 1'
#
loop_
_entity.id
_entity.type
_entity.pdbx_description
1 polymer ?
#
loop_
_entity_poly.entity_id
_entity_poly.type
_entity_poly.pdbx_seq_one_letter_code
_entity_poly.pdbx_strand_id
1 'polypeptide(L)'
;MGDAVRAKTFELAGDLHNFAGVELDIHRRIADLGEKTFRYEKSGEVHETHYNYTLNRPATQLALIFEGLFQQQRDLTVLEQKLRYDRLGVNDALHQFKDDLAQQTLPEPERLLPVLDRIAADSRVVEVARQLARALAERIRTSSSPEGTPQPAGNRP
;
A
#
# COMPACT_ATOMS: atom_id res chain seq x y z
N MET A 1 -3.11 5.99 7.23
CA MET A 1 -4.01 5.01 6.59
C MET A 1 -5.29 5.75 6.28
N GLY A 2 -5.69 5.78 5.03
CA GLY A 2 -6.91 6.39 4.52
C GLY A 2 -8.13 5.51 4.76
N ASP A 3 -9.30 6.12 4.55
CA ASP A 3 -10.57 5.56 4.99
C ASP A 3 -10.95 4.26 4.27
N ALA A 4 -10.68 4.16 2.96
CA ALA A 4 -11.01 2.97 2.17
C ALA A 4 -10.22 1.74 2.61
N VAL A 5 -8.90 1.86 2.76
CA VAL A 5 -8.05 0.76 3.25
C VAL A 5 -8.42 0.40 4.67
N ARG A 6 -8.67 1.41 5.54
CA ARG A 6 -9.10 1.17 6.92
C ARG A 6 -10.39 0.37 6.98
N ALA A 7 -11.40 0.78 6.22
CA ALA A 7 -12.67 0.08 6.14
C ALA A 7 -12.47 -1.37 5.68
N LYS A 8 -11.69 -1.59 4.62
CA LYS A 8 -11.40 -2.93 4.10
C LYS A 8 -10.66 -3.81 5.11
N THR A 9 -9.70 -3.26 5.84
CA THR A 9 -8.98 -3.97 6.90
C THR A 9 -9.92 -4.44 8.00
N PHE A 10 -10.84 -3.59 8.46
CA PHE A 10 -11.80 -3.97 9.49
C PHE A 10 -12.88 -4.93 8.97
N GLU A 11 -13.29 -4.82 7.71
CA GLU A 11 -14.17 -5.79 7.05
C GLU A 11 -13.53 -7.19 7.05
N LEU A 12 -12.27 -7.30 6.58
CA LEU A 12 -11.54 -8.57 6.55
C LEU A 12 -11.27 -9.13 7.96
N ALA A 13 -11.00 -8.26 8.95
CA ALA A 13 -10.88 -8.70 10.33
C ALA A 13 -12.23 -9.24 10.85
N GLY A 14 -13.34 -8.60 10.51
CA GLY A 14 -14.69 -9.05 10.83
C GLY A 14 -15.02 -10.43 10.22
N ASP A 15 -14.66 -10.65 8.95
CA ASP A 15 -14.79 -11.95 8.27
C ASP A 15 -13.97 -13.06 8.94
N LEU A 16 -12.92 -12.67 9.67
CA LEU A 16 -12.06 -13.55 10.48
C LEU A 16 -12.48 -13.57 11.96
N HIS A 17 -13.72 -13.19 12.28
CA HIS A 17 -14.24 -13.11 13.65
C HIS A 17 -13.36 -12.28 14.60
N ASN A 18 -12.73 -11.22 14.07
CA ASN A 18 -11.71 -10.44 14.77
C ASN A 18 -10.63 -11.30 15.42
N PHE A 19 -10.24 -12.40 14.76
CA PHE A 19 -9.27 -13.39 15.20
C PHE A 19 -9.66 -14.19 16.45
N ALA A 20 -10.92 -14.11 16.89
CA ALA A 20 -11.39 -14.87 18.04
C ALA A 20 -11.60 -16.35 17.67
N GLY A 21 -10.75 -17.23 18.21
CA GLY A 21 -10.90 -18.69 18.06
C GLY A 21 -10.73 -19.21 16.63
N VAL A 22 -10.07 -18.45 15.75
CA VAL A 22 -9.81 -18.85 14.36
C VAL A 22 -8.45 -19.53 14.23
N GLU A 23 -8.45 -20.75 13.70
CA GLU A 23 -7.24 -21.45 13.28
C GLU A 23 -6.95 -21.11 11.81
N LEU A 24 -5.92 -20.29 11.59
CA LEU A 24 -5.51 -19.88 10.24
C LEU A 24 -4.40 -20.75 9.67
N ASP A 25 -3.59 -21.38 10.53
CA ASP A 25 -2.41 -22.10 10.10
C ASP A 25 -2.76 -23.46 9.48
N ILE A 26 -2.09 -23.78 8.39
CA ILE A 26 -2.18 -25.08 7.74
C ILE A 26 -0.90 -25.85 8.06
N HIS A 27 -1.04 -26.79 9.00
CA HIS A 27 0.01 -27.69 9.46
C HIS A 27 0.34 -28.80 8.43
N ARG A 28 0.75 -28.42 7.22
CA ARG A 28 1.34 -29.34 6.24
C ARG A 28 2.85 -29.39 6.42
N ARG A 29 3.51 -30.38 5.80
CA ARG A 29 4.98 -30.47 5.73
C ARG A 29 5.53 -29.42 4.76
N ILE A 30 5.30 -28.15 5.08
CA ILE A 30 5.76 -26.98 4.34
C ILE A 30 7.01 -26.44 5.04
N ALA A 31 7.84 -25.72 4.28
CA ALA A 31 8.92 -24.95 4.87
C ALA A 31 8.34 -23.87 5.80
N ASP A 32 9.12 -23.48 6.82
CA ASP A 32 8.82 -22.28 7.60
C ASP A 32 8.98 -21.06 6.68
N LEU A 33 7.88 -20.33 6.48
CA LEU A 33 7.77 -19.14 5.64
C LEU A 33 7.76 -17.84 6.48
N GLY A 34 8.01 -17.97 7.79
CA GLY A 34 7.93 -16.89 8.76
C GLY A 34 6.54 -16.79 9.39
N GLU A 35 6.51 -17.04 10.70
CA GLU A 35 5.34 -16.89 11.55
C GLU A 35 4.79 -15.45 11.53
N LYS A 36 3.48 -15.34 11.28
CA LYS A 36 2.74 -14.08 11.25
C LYS A 36 1.73 -14.08 12.38
N THR A 37 1.53 -12.91 12.97
CA THR A 37 0.60 -12.71 14.07
C THR A 37 -0.41 -11.65 13.67
N PHE A 38 -1.70 -11.98 13.76
CA PHE A 38 -2.77 -10.99 13.70
C PHE A 38 -3.35 -10.77 15.08
N ARG A 39 -3.44 -9.49 15.46
CA ARG A 39 -3.93 -9.06 16.76
C ARG A 39 -5.00 -8.00 16.60
N TYR A 40 -6.11 -8.18 17.29
CA TYR A 40 -7.21 -7.23 17.37
C TYR A 40 -7.39 -6.77 18.81
N GLU A 41 -7.51 -5.45 19.00
CA GLU A 41 -7.78 -4.85 20.30
C GLU A 41 -8.94 -3.86 20.20
N LYS A 42 -9.95 -3.99 21.07
CA LYS A 42 -11.05 -3.04 21.18
C LYS A 42 -11.62 -3.02 22.60
N SER A 43 -11.59 -1.84 23.23
CA SER A 43 -12.27 -1.59 24.52
C SER A 43 -11.97 -2.63 25.62
N GLY A 44 -10.76 -3.18 25.66
CA GLY A 44 -10.33 -4.20 26.62
C GLY A 44 -10.44 -5.65 26.13
N GLU A 45 -11.09 -5.91 24.99
CA GLU A 45 -11.06 -7.20 24.31
C GLU A 45 -9.80 -7.32 23.46
N VAL A 46 -9.08 -8.43 23.60
CA VAL A 46 -7.88 -8.76 22.83
C VAL A 46 -8.04 -10.16 22.25
N HIS A 47 -7.91 -10.26 20.93
CA HIS A 47 -7.88 -11.53 20.22
C HIS A 47 -6.64 -11.59 19.35
N GLU A 48 -6.02 -12.77 19.30
CA GLU A 48 -4.78 -12.98 18.57
C GLU A 48 -4.78 -14.37 17.94
N THR A 49 -4.18 -14.47 16.76
CA THR A 49 -3.93 -15.74 16.08
C THR A 49 -2.56 -15.68 15.41
N HIS A 50 -1.88 -16.82 15.38
CA HIS A 50 -0.57 -16.98 14.75
C HIS A 50 -0.70 -17.99 13.62
N TYR A 51 0.01 -17.75 12.52
CA TYR A 51 0.06 -18.67 11.41
C TYR A 51 1.36 -18.51 10.62
N ASN A 52 1.93 -19.62 10.17
CA ASN A 52 3.01 -19.58 9.19
C ASN A 52 2.45 -19.49 7.76
N TYR A 53 1.44 -20.30 7.45
CA TYR A 53 0.83 -20.38 6.13
C TYR A 53 -0.68 -20.56 6.19
N THR A 54 -1.41 -19.86 5.33
CA THR A 54 -2.87 -19.97 5.27
C THR A 54 -3.39 -19.97 3.83
N LEU A 55 -4.46 -20.74 3.60
CA LEU A 55 -5.29 -20.66 2.38
C LEU A 55 -6.57 -19.85 2.62
N ASN A 56 -6.75 -19.29 3.83
CA ASN A 56 -7.89 -18.44 4.14
C ASN A 56 -7.74 -17.13 3.36
N ARG A 57 -8.63 -16.93 2.37
CA ARG A 57 -8.56 -15.79 1.45
C ARG A 57 -8.64 -14.43 2.16
N PRO A 58 -9.57 -14.18 3.11
CA PRO A 58 -9.54 -12.97 3.93
C PRO A 58 -8.20 -12.73 4.64
N ALA A 59 -7.61 -13.77 5.24
CA ALA A 59 -6.32 -13.67 5.91
C ALA A 59 -5.17 -13.34 4.94
N THR A 60 -5.13 -13.97 3.76
CA THR A 60 -4.17 -13.64 2.70
C THR A 60 -4.32 -12.20 2.24
N GLN A 61 -5.55 -11.72 2.02
CA GLN A 61 -5.80 -10.34 1.60
C GLN A 61 -5.40 -9.33 2.67
N LEU A 62 -5.69 -9.63 3.94
CA LEU A 62 -5.29 -8.79 5.06
C LEU A 62 -3.77 -8.69 5.18
N ALA A 63 -3.06 -9.82 5.03
CA ALA A 63 -1.59 -9.85 5.03
C ALA A 63 -1.02 -8.97 3.91
N LEU A 64 -1.54 -9.10 2.68
CA LEU A 64 -1.12 -8.29 1.54
C LEU A 64 -1.33 -6.79 1.77
N ILE A 65 -2.42 -6.39 2.43
CA ILE A 65 -2.65 -4.99 2.79
C ILE A 65 -1.56 -4.50 3.76
N PHE A 66 -1.22 -5.27 4.80
CA PHE A 66 -0.17 -4.86 5.75
C PHE A 66 1.21 -4.81 5.12
N GLU A 67 1.56 -5.81 4.30
CA GLU A 67 2.81 -5.82 3.53
C GLU A 67 2.90 -4.60 2.60
N GLY A 68 1.81 -4.29 1.90
CA GLY A 68 1.72 -3.13 1.05
C GLY A 68 1.84 -1.80 1.80
N LEU A 69 1.22 -1.67 2.97
CA LEU A 69 1.35 -0.50 3.84
C LEU A 69 2.79 -0.32 4.34
N PHE A 70 3.45 -1.41 4.71
CA PHE A 70 4.85 -1.38 5.12
C PHE A 70 5.75 -0.95 3.96
N GLN A 71 5.57 -1.53 2.78
CA GLN A 71 6.32 -1.18 1.57
C GLN A 71 6.16 0.30 1.23
N GLN A 72 4.92 0.80 1.24
CA GLN A 72 4.62 2.21 1.00
C GLN A 72 5.30 3.15 2.01
N GLN A 73 5.29 2.80 3.29
CA GLN A 73 5.93 3.59 4.33
C GLN A 73 7.46 3.58 4.17
N ARG A 74 8.03 2.45 3.76
CA ARG A 74 9.45 2.31 3.45
C ARG A 74 9.84 3.24 2.30
N ASP A 75 9.10 3.23 1.19
CA ASP A 75 9.38 4.06 0.02
C ASP A 75 9.31 5.56 0.34
N LEU A 76 8.26 5.96 1.07
CA LEU A 76 8.13 7.34 1.54
C LEU A 76 9.34 7.77 2.39
N THR A 77 9.72 6.94 3.36
CA THR A 77 10.86 7.22 4.25
C THR A 77 12.17 7.33 3.47
N VAL A 78 12.41 6.41 2.53
CA VAL A 78 13.63 6.42 1.70
C VAL A 78 13.67 7.66 0.82
N LEU A 79 12.58 8.02 0.14
CA LEU A 79 12.51 9.21 -0.71
C LEU A 79 12.74 10.50 0.08
N GLU A 80 12.14 10.62 1.27
CA GLU A 80 12.34 11.79 2.14
C GLU A 80 13.78 11.90 2.65
N GLN A 81 14.37 10.78 3.07
CA GLN A 81 15.75 10.73 3.54
C GLN A 81 16.73 11.10 2.41
N LYS A 82 16.56 10.52 1.22
CA LYS A 82 17.39 10.83 0.05
C LYS A 82 17.25 12.29 -0.36
N LEU A 83 16.03 12.81 -0.47
CA LEU A 83 15.82 14.22 -0.79
C LEU A 83 16.52 15.18 0.19
N ARG A 84 16.56 14.81 1.48
CA ARG A 84 17.20 15.63 2.52
C ARG A 84 18.72 15.53 2.50
N TYR A 85 19.27 14.32 2.41
CA TYR A 85 20.69 14.05 2.69
C TYR A 85 21.50 13.58 1.47
N ASP A 86 20.87 12.98 0.46
CA ASP A 86 21.53 12.39 -0.71
C ASP A 86 20.67 12.59 -1.97
N ARG A 87 20.82 13.77 -2.58
CA ARG A 87 20.03 14.16 -3.75
C ARG A 87 20.38 13.37 -5.02
N LEU A 88 21.59 12.81 -5.09
CA LEU A 88 22.00 11.99 -6.24
C LEU A 88 21.30 10.63 -6.19
N GLY A 89 21.15 10.04 -5.00
CA GLY A 89 20.42 8.80 -4.78
C GLY A 89 18.89 8.89 -4.88
N VAL A 90 18.32 10.07 -5.14
CA VAL A 90 16.86 10.22 -5.34
C VAL A 90 16.40 9.48 -6.60
N ASN A 91 17.21 9.46 -7.65
CA ASN A 91 16.85 8.78 -8.90
C ASN A 91 16.63 7.27 -8.67
N ASP A 92 17.55 6.62 -7.96
CA ASP A 92 17.47 5.19 -7.68
C ASP A 92 16.27 4.86 -6.79
N ALA A 93 15.99 5.68 -5.79
CA ALA A 93 14.82 5.54 -4.94
C ALA A 93 13.49 5.68 -5.73
N LEU A 94 13.43 6.59 -6.71
CA LEU A 94 12.27 6.71 -7.60
C LEU A 94 12.10 5.51 -8.52
N HIS A 95 13.20 4.91 -8.98
CA HIS A 95 13.13 3.67 -9.76
C HIS A 95 12.59 2.50 -8.94
N GLN A 96 13.08 2.34 -7.70
CA GLN A 96 12.55 1.33 -6.80
C GLN A 96 11.04 1.54 -6.55
N PHE A 97 10.64 2.77 -6.23
CA PHE A 97 9.22 3.09 -6.03
C PHE A 97 8.37 2.86 -7.28
N LYS A 98 8.89 3.15 -8.48
CA LYS A 98 8.20 2.86 -9.74
C LYS A 98 7.94 1.36 -9.90
N ASP A 99 8.91 0.52 -9.56
CA ASP A 99 8.79 -0.92 -9.69
C ASP A 99 7.79 -1.46 -8.67
N ASP A 100 7.81 -0.96 -7.44
CA ASP A 100 6.83 -1.29 -6.39
C ASP A 100 5.40 -0.85 -6.80
N LEU A 101 5.26 0.34 -7.40
CA LEU A 101 3.99 0.80 -7.98
C LEU A 101 3.52 -0.07 -9.16
N ALA A 102 4.44 -0.63 -9.95
CA ALA A 102 4.10 -1.51 -11.08
C ALA A 102 3.59 -2.89 -10.61
N GLN A 103 4.03 -3.37 -9.45
CA GLN A 103 3.57 -4.64 -8.88
C GLN A 103 2.18 -4.55 -8.22
N GLN A 104 1.55 -3.36 -8.21
CA GLN A 104 0.25 -3.10 -7.56
C GLN A 104 0.20 -3.50 -6.07
N THR A 105 1.36 -3.48 -5.41
CA THR A 105 1.49 -3.84 -3.99
C THR A 105 1.17 -2.69 -3.06
N LEU A 106 1.02 -1.46 -3.58
CA LEU A 106 0.81 -0.26 -2.79
C LEU A 106 -0.69 0.02 -2.61
N PRO A 107 -1.21 -0.04 -1.38
CA PRO A 107 -2.63 0.14 -1.12
C PRO A 107 -3.07 1.62 -1.21
N GLU A 108 -2.15 2.58 -1.01
CA GLU A 108 -2.44 4.02 -0.98
C GLU A 108 -1.35 4.86 -1.66
N PRO A 109 -1.10 4.67 -2.96
CA PRO A 109 0.01 5.34 -3.66
C PRO A 109 -0.08 6.87 -3.60
N GLU A 110 -1.29 7.43 -3.46
CA GLU A 110 -1.56 8.86 -3.31
C GLU A 110 -0.79 9.51 -2.14
N ARG A 111 -0.47 8.74 -1.09
CA ARG A 111 0.27 9.26 0.06
C ARG A 111 1.70 9.69 -0.28
N LEU A 112 2.24 9.25 -1.42
CA LEU A 112 3.56 9.67 -1.91
C LEU A 112 3.51 10.93 -2.79
N LEU A 113 2.34 11.39 -3.23
CA LEU A 113 2.21 12.60 -4.07
C LEU A 113 2.97 13.81 -3.48
N PRO A 114 2.87 14.13 -2.18
CA PRO A 114 3.56 15.29 -1.62
C PRO A 114 5.09 15.21 -1.74
N VAL A 115 5.69 14.02 -1.58
CA VAL A 115 7.16 13.87 -1.72
C VAL A 115 7.56 13.92 -3.18
N LEU A 116 6.77 13.34 -4.09
CA LEU A 116 7.01 13.39 -5.54
C LEU A 116 6.95 14.84 -6.06
N ASP A 117 5.97 15.62 -5.61
CA ASP A 117 5.83 17.04 -5.98
C ASP A 117 7.01 17.87 -5.49
N ARG A 118 7.48 17.61 -4.25
CA ARG A 118 8.68 18.25 -3.70
C ARG A 118 9.93 17.91 -4.51
N ILE A 119 10.11 16.64 -4.88
CA ILE A 119 11.23 16.21 -5.73
C ILE A 119 11.15 16.91 -7.09
N ALA A 120 9.98 16.95 -7.73
CA ALA A 120 9.76 17.60 -9.02
C ALA A 120 10.04 19.12 -9.01
N ALA A 121 9.81 19.78 -7.87
CA ALA A 121 10.02 21.22 -7.69
C ALA A 121 11.46 21.59 -7.27
N ASP A 122 12.22 20.68 -6.66
CA ASP A 122 13.57 20.97 -6.15
C ASP A 122 14.61 21.06 -7.28
N SER A 123 15.08 22.26 -7.59
CA SER A 123 16.10 22.51 -8.62
C SER A 123 17.48 21.90 -8.33
N ARG A 124 17.71 21.45 -7.09
CA ARG A 124 18.97 20.80 -6.69
C ARG A 124 18.97 19.29 -6.96
N VAL A 125 17.81 18.73 -7.33
CA VAL A 125 17.69 17.34 -7.77
C VAL A 125 17.95 17.29 -9.29
N VAL A 126 18.59 16.21 -9.74
CA VAL A 126 18.89 15.99 -11.17
C VAL A 126 17.59 16.01 -11.99
N GLU A 127 17.59 16.69 -13.15
CA GLU A 127 16.37 16.87 -13.95
C GLU A 127 15.71 15.56 -14.36
N VAL A 128 16.48 14.50 -14.64
CA VAL A 128 15.95 13.17 -14.94
C VAL A 128 15.08 12.62 -13.80
N ALA A 129 15.55 12.75 -12.54
CA ALA A 129 14.78 12.34 -11.36
C ALA A 129 13.53 13.22 -11.16
N ARG A 130 13.62 14.53 -11.45
CA ARG A 130 12.47 15.45 -11.40
C ARG A 130 11.40 15.07 -12.41
N GLN A 131 11.81 14.73 -13.64
CA GLN A 131 10.90 14.28 -14.69
C GLN A 131 10.24 12.95 -14.32
N LEU A 132 11.00 12.00 -13.77
CA LEU A 132 10.46 10.74 -13.30
C LEU A 132 9.43 10.95 -12.17
N ALA A 133 9.74 11.81 -11.20
CA ALA A 133 8.81 12.14 -10.12
C ALA A 133 7.49 12.74 -10.65
N ARG A 134 7.55 13.65 -11.63
CA ARG A 134 6.35 14.19 -12.30
C ARG A 134 5.55 13.09 -12.98
N ALA A 135 6.20 12.23 -13.77
CA ALA A 135 5.54 11.13 -14.46
C ALA A 135 4.85 10.15 -13.51
N LEU A 136 5.49 9.83 -12.38
CA LEU A 136 4.91 8.98 -11.35
C LEU A 136 3.74 9.64 -10.64
N ALA A 137 3.84 10.93 -10.30
CA ALA A 137 2.75 11.67 -9.67
C ALA A 137 1.52 11.74 -10.58
N GLU A 138 1.71 12.04 -11.87
CA GLU A 138 0.63 12.04 -12.86
C GLU A 138 -0.01 10.65 -13.01
N ARG A 139 0.80 9.58 -13.09
CA ARG A 139 0.27 8.21 -13.16
C ARG A 139 -0.63 7.89 -11.97
N ILE A 140 -0.22 8.28 -10.75
CA ILE A 140 -1.00 8.05 -9.53
C ILE A 140 -2.31 8.85 -9.55
N ARG A 141 -2.28 10.11 -9.98
CA ARG A 141 -3.47 10.97 -10.13
C ARG A 141 -4.46 10.43 -11.16
N THR A 142 -3.97 9.88 -12.27
CA THR A 142 -4.81 9.27 -13.29
C THR A 142 -5.41 7.96 -12.80
N SER A 143 -4.66 7.11 -12.08
CA SER A 143 -5.18 5.86 -11.53
C SER A 143 -6.15 6.02 -10.35
N SER A 144 -6.08 7.16 -9.64
CA SER A 144 -6.98 7.49 -8.53
C SER A 144 -8.24 8.22 -8.99
N SER A 145 -8.24 8.78 -10.20
CA SER A 145 -9.44 9.34 -10.81
C SER A 145 -10.36 8.19 -11.26
N PRO A 146 -11.59 8.08 -10.72
CA PRO A 146 -12.54 7.09 -11.20
C PRO A 146 -12.99 7.48 -12.62
N GLU A 147 -12.51 6.77 -13.63
CA GLU A 147 -13.06 6.89 -14.98
C GLU A 147 -14.55 6.51 -15.00
N GLY A 148 -15.40 7.46 -15.38
CA GLY A 148 -16.64 7.18 -16.14
C GLY A 148 -17.98 7.33 -15.40
N THR A 149 -18.40 8.57 -15.12
CA THR A 149 -19.84 8.88 -15.03
C THR A 149 -20.50 8.50 -16.37
N PRO A 150 -21.57 7.66 -16.41
CA PRO A 150 -22.29 7.44 -17.65
C PRO A 150 -22.91 8.77 -18.11
N GLN A 151 -22.54 9.21 -19.31
CA GLN A 151 -23.21 10.29 -20.02
C GLN A 151 -24.72 9.97 -20.07
N PRO A 152 -25.62 10.83 -19.56
CA PRO A 152 -27.05 10.57 -19.70
C PRO A 152 -27.39 10.66 -21.19
N ALA A 153 -27.89 9.55 -21.75
CA ALA A 153 -28.47 9.52 -23.07
C ALA A 153 -29.55 10.62 -23.13
N GLY A 154 -29.28 11.63 -23.95
CA GLY A 154 -30.22 12.70 -24.22
C GLY A 154 -31.46 12.12 -24.88
N ASN A 155 -32.51 11.93 -24.09
CA ASN A 155 -33.84 11.70 -24.62
C ASN A 155 -34.36 13.06 -25.14
N ARG A 156 -34.44 13.21 -26.46
CA ARG A 156 -35.18 14.30 -27.09
C ARG A 156 -36.49 13.75 -27.67
N PRO A 157 -37.54 14.60 -27.70
CA PRO A 157 -38.95 14.21 -27.71
C PRO A 157 -39.43 13.60 -29.03
#